data_AF-A0A5B7A4X5-F1
#
_entry.id   AF-A0A5B7A4X5-F1
#
_cell.length_a   1.000
_cell.length_b   1.000
_cell.length_c   1.000
_cell.angle_alpha   90.00
_cell.angle_beta   90.00
_cell.angle_gamma   90.00
#
_symmetry.space_group_name_H-M   'P 1'
#
loop_
_entity.id
_entity.type
_entity.pdbx_description
1 polymer ?
#
loop_
_entity_poly.entity_id
_entity_poly.type
_entity_poly.pdbx_seq_one_letter_code
_entity_poly.pdbx_strand_id
1 'polypeptide(L)'
;GVFSVLRKISVQTGSGSTVRKRSLIVNLMRSCREKEMKFLVRTLVRNLRIGAMMRTVLPALAQAVVMNSSLHEGKVENLKEQLQCLSAAVVEVYNILPNLDLLVPSLMDKGIEFSSTTLSMVPGIPIKPMLARITNGIPQVLKLFQSKAFTCEYKYDGQRAQIHRLADGPVRVFSRNGDETTSRFPDLVNIIKELSSPAAVTFILDAEVVAVDRKNGCKLMSFQELSSRERGSRDSLIAVDSIKVDICIFVFDIMFANGEQLLGFPLRQRRKYLKDLFSDEKLGYFEYAKETTVEPDDASLSNEATLTKMNCFLDDALRSSCEGIMVKSLDVDAGYSPSKRSDAWLKVKRDYVEGLNDSLDLVPIGAWHGNGRKAGWYSPFLMACYNPDTEEFQSVCRVMSGFSDSFYTQMKDFFSGDKILSKKPPYYQTAEDPDMWFPPELVWEIRGADFTVSPVHHAAIGLVHPSRGISVRFPRFICSVLDRKPEECSTATDIAEMFHSQTRKMDVSLGD
;
A
#
# COMPACT_ATOMS: atom_id res chain seq x y z
N GLY A 1 35.00 2.59 -2.87
CA GLY A 1 34.13 2.52 -1.67
C GLY A 1 32.93 1.63 -1.89
N VAL A 2 32.29 1.16 -0.81
CA VAL A 2 31.19 0.18 -0.84
C VAL A 2 30.01 0.62 -1.72
N PHE A 3 29.55 1.87 -1.59
CA PHE A 3 28.42 2.40 -2.37
C PHE A 3 28.62 2.31 -3.89
N SER A 4 29.81 2.64 -4.39
CA SER A 4 30.14 2.54 -5.82
C SER A 4 30.01 1.10 -6.32
N VAL A 5 30.47 0.11 -5.54
CA VAL A 5 30.35 -1.30 -5.93
C VAL A 5 28.89 -1.77 -5.88
N LEU A 6 28.10 -1.33 -4.89
CA LEU A 6 26.66 -1.62 -4.85
C LEU A 6 25.92 -1.01 -6.07
N ARG A 7 26.28 0.21 -6.50
CA ARG A 7 25.76 0.79 -7.75
C ARG A 7 26.16 -0.04 -8.96
N LYS A 8 27.43 -0.47 -9.06
CA LYS A 8 27.90 -1.37 -10.13
C LYS A 8 27.10 -2.67 -10.17
N ILE A 9 26.81 -3.28 -9.01
CA ILE A 9 25.96 -4.48 -8.91
C ILE A 9 24.55 -4.20 -9.44
N SER A 10 23.96 -3.06 -9.10
CA SER A 10 22.58 -2.72 -9.46
C SER A 10 22.34 -2.57 -10.97
N VAL A 11 23.36 -2.12 -11.72
CA VAL A 11 23.26 -1.90 -13.17
C VAL A 11 23.65 -3.12 -14.01
N GLN A 12 24.13 -4.21 -13.40
CA GLN A 12 24.45 -5.43 -14.15
C GLN A 12 23.18 -6.12 -14.65
N THR A 13 23.04 -6.23 -15.97
CA THR A 13 21.96 -6.93 -16.67
C THR A 13 22.52 -7.89 -17.74
N GLY A 14 21.64 -8.68 -18.37
CA GLY A 14 21.99 -9.61 -19.45
C GLY A 14 22.66 -10.91 -19.02
N SER A 15 23.10 -11.70 -20.01
CA SER A 15 23.73 -13.00 -19.80
C SER A 15 25.02 -12.89 -18.97
N GLY A 16 25.21 -13.83 -18.05
CA GLY A 16 26.33 -13.84 -17.10
C GLY A 16 26.28 -12.78 -16.00
N SER A 17 25.23 -11.95 -15.91
CA SER A 17 25.13 -10.89 -14.89
C SER A 17 25.12 -11.45 -13.47
N THR A 18 24.49 -12.60 -13.23
CA THR A 18 24.49 -13.28 -11.92
C THR A 18 25.91 -13.62 -11.45
N VAL A 19 26.76 -14.12 -12.34
CA VAL A 19 28.16 -14.47 -12.02
C VAL A 19 28.97 -13.20 -11.72
N ARG A 20 28.80 -12.15 -12.54
CA ARG A 20 29.45 -10.85 -12.32
C ARG A 20 29.03 -10.23 -10.97
N LYS A 21 27.73 -10.23 -10.66
CA LYS A 21 27.20 -9.76 -9.36
C LYS A 21 27.77 -10.56 -8.21
N ARG A 22 27.81 -11.89 -8.31
CA ARG A 22 28.40 -12.78 -7.30
C ARG A 22 29.87 -12.45 -7.05
N SER A 23 30.67 -12.28 -8.11
CA SER A 23 32.09 -11.92 -8.00
C SER A 23 32.29 -10.60 -7.25
N LEU A 24 31.51 -9.56 -7.60
CA LEU A 24 31.57 -8.25 -6.92
C LEU A 24 31.21 -8.37 -5.42
N ILE A 25 30.18 -9.16 -5.09
CA ILE A 25 29.76 -9.38 -3.69
C ILE A 25 30.85 -10.11 -2.91
N VAL A 26 31.43 -11.18 -3.48
CA VAL A 26 32.51 -11.96 -2.83
C VAL A 26 33.72 -11.06 -2.57
N ASN A 27 34.10 -10.20 -3.52
CA ASN A 27 35.21 -9.28 -3.33
C ASN A 27 34.96 -8.26 -2.21
N LEU A 28 33.74 -7.75 -2.09
CA LEU A 28 33.35 -6.90 -0.95
C LEU A 28 33.45 -7.67 0.36
N MET A 29 32.92 -8.89 0.42
CA MET A 29 32.93 -9.73 1.62
C MET A 29 34.36 -10.07 2.09
N ARG A 30 35.27 -10.35 1.15
CA ARG A 30 36.69 -10.61 1.47
C ARG A 30 37.41 -9.41 2.08
N SER A 31 36.93 -8.21 1.78
CA SER A 31 37.50 -6.96 2.28
C SER A 31 36.89 -6.51 3.61
N CYS A 32 35.79 -7.13 4.05
CA CYS A 32 35.11 -6.75 5.27
C CYS A 32 35.91 -7.13 6.52
N ARG A 33 35.89 -6.25 7.52
CA ARG A 33 36.43 -6.48 8.87
C ARG A 33 35.29 -6.44 9.89
N GLU A 34 35.45 -7.22 10.97
CA GLU A 34 34.55 -7.21 12.13
C GLU A 34 33.04 -7.26 11.76
N LYS A 35 32.28 -6.20 12.08
CA LYS A 35 30.82 -6.10 11.88
C LYS A 35 30.43 -5.61 10.49
N GLU A 36 31.37 -5.23 9.62
CA GLU A 36 31.05 -4.74 8.28
C GLU A 36 30.31 -5.80 7.46
N MET A 37 30.73 -7.06 7.57
CA MET A 37 30.10 -8.18 6.85
C MET A 37 28.61 -8.31 7.22
N LYS A 38 28.27 -8.13 8.50
CA LYS A 38 26.88 -8.17 8.98
C LYS A 38 26.03 -7.11 8.29
N PHE A 39 26.50 -5.86 8.21
CA PHE A 39 25.74 -4.77 7.59
C PHE A 39 25.74 -4.85 6.07
N LEU A 40 26.82 -5.35 5.45
CA LEU A 40 26.86 -5.62 4.01
C LEU A 40 25.82 -6.67 3.62
N VAL A 41 25.80 -7.82 4.30
CA VAL A 41 24.81 -8.90 4.06
C VAL A 41 23.40 -8.37 4.26
N ARG A 42 23.14 -7.69 5.39
CA ARG A 42 21.83 -7.09 5.68
C ARG A 42 21.40 -6.07 4.63
N THR A 43 22.32 -5.31 4.04
CA THR A 43 22.04 -4.38 2.94
C THR A 43 21.65 -5.14 1.67
N LEU A 44 22.38 -6.21 1.33
CA LEU A 44 22.12 -7.03 0.14
C LEU A 44 20.77 -7.76 0.21
N VAL A 45 20.38 -8.25 1.39
CA VAL A 45 19.05 -8.86 1.62
C VAL A 45 17.95 -7.82 1.89
N ARG A 46 18.25 -6.51 1.74
CA ARG A 46 17.33 -5.37 1.94
C ARG A 46 16.68 -5.35 3.33
N ASN A 47 17.42 -5.75 4.36
CA ASN A 47 16.93 -5.97 5.72
C ASN A 47 17.93 -5.46 6.78
N LEU A 48 18.19 -4.16 6.76
CA LEU A 48 19.26 -3.51 7.54
C LEU A 48 19.05 -3.59 9.06
N ARG A 49 17.79 -3.43 9.51
CA ARG A 49 17.35 -3.56 10.93
C ARG A 49 18.21 -2.75 11.92
N ILE A 50 18.43 -1.48 11.63
CA ILE A 50 19.16 -0.54 12.51
C ILE A 50 18.23 0.38 13.32
N GLY A 51 16.91 0.25 13.17
CA GLY A 51 15.93 1.12 13.85
C GLY A 51 15.85 2.55 13.29
N ALA A 52 16.79 2.95 12.43
CA ALA A 52 16.75 4.23 11.73
C ALA A 52 15.98 4.13 10.40
N MET A 53 15.24 5.19 10.08
CA MET A 53 14.43 5.37 8.88
C MET A 53 14.63 6.78 8.34
N MET A 54 14.16 7.10 7.13
CA MET A 54 14.32 8.47 6.59
C MET A 54 13.77 9.55 7.53
N ARG A 55 12.68 9.26 8.26
CA ARG A 55 12.13 10.15 9.29
C ARG A 55 13.08 10.48 10.45
N THR A 56 14.09 9.65 10.71
CA THR A 56 15.12 9.88 11.73
C THR A 56 16.43 10.37 11.12
N VAL A 57 16.76 9.91 9.91
CA VAL A 57 17.98 10.29 9.20
C VAL A 57 17.94 11.75 8.75
N LEU A 58 16.80 12.23 8.25
CA LEU A 58 16.66 13.60 7.73
C LEU A 58 16.80 14.67 8.82
N PRO A 59 16.10 14.57 9.98
CA PRO A 59 16.36 15.47 11.10
C PRO A 59 17.80 15.40 11.59
N ALA A 60 18.40 14.20 11.69
CA ALA A 60 19.78 14.06 12.13
C ALA A 60 20.78 14.74 11.16
N LEU A 61 20.50 14.68 9.85
CA LEU A 61 21.31 15.39 8.85
C LEU A 61 21.21 16.90 9.02
N ALA A 62 20.00 17.44 9.18
CA ALA A 62 19.80 18.87 9.49
C ALA A 62 20.55 19.29 10.76
N GLN A 63 20.42 18.50 11.82
CA GLN A 63 21.08 18.78 13.10
C GLN A 63 22.61 18.78 12.96
N ALA A 64 23.18 17.86 12.19
CA ALA A 64 24.62 17.83 11.93
C ALA A 64 25.12 19.10 11.23
N VAL A 65 24.34 19.64 10.28
CA VAL A 65 24.66 20.90 9.58
C VAL A 65 24.65 22.10 10.54
N VAL A 66 23.63 22.20 11.39
CA VAL A 66 23.55 23.26 12.41
C VAL A 66 24.72 23.15 13.39
N MET A 67 24.97 21.96 13.94
CA MET A 67 26.04 21.74 14.91
C MET A 67 27.42 22.06 14.33
N ASN A 68 27.69 21.67 13.08
CA ASN A 68 28.94 22.00 12.43
C ASN A 68 29.10 23.51 12.24
N SER A 69 28.04 24.21 11.85
CA SER A 69 28.05 25.67 11.66
C SER A 69 28.27 26.41 12.99
N SER A 70 27.61 25.97 14.07
CA SER A 70 27.79 26.54 15.42
C SER A 70 29.21 26.38 15.98
N LEU A 71 29.94 25.34 15.58
CA LEU A 71 31.34 25.15 15.96
C LEU A 71 32.28 26.15 15.26
N HIS A 72 31.90 26.65 14.08
CA HIS A 72 32.70 27.59 13.30
C HIS A 72 32.36 29.06 13.60
N GLU A 73 31.10 29.38 13.92
CA GLU A 73 30.61 30.78 14.04
C GLU A 73 30.41 31.28 15.48
N GLY A 74 30.66 30.45 16.50
CA GLY A 74 30.48 30.82 17.92
C GLY A 74 29.06 30.58 18.45
N LYS A 75 28.83 30.86 19.74
CA LYS A 75 27.57 30.53 20.45
C LYS A 75 26.34 31.07 19.71
N VAL A 76 25.60 30.14 19.12
CA VAL A 76 24.30 30.41 18.50
C VAL A 76 23.22 30.54 19.58
N GLU A 77 22.65 31.74 19.72
CA GLU A 77 21.42 31.93 20.49
C GLU A 77 20.26 31.15 19.83
N ASN A 78 19.35 30.58 20.62
CA ASN A 78 18.20 29.78 20.12
C ASN A 78 18.53 28.50 19.32
N LEU A 79 19.67 27.86 19.60
CA LEU A 79 20.09 26.60 18.95
C LEU A 79 18.97 25.54 18.88
N LYS A 80 18.19 25.36 19.95
CA LYS A 80 17.11 24.37 19.99
C LYS A 80 16.01 24.63 18.96
N GLU A 81 15.62 25.90 18.79
CA GLU A 81 14.58 26.30 17.84
C GLU A 81 15.09 26.13 16.40
N GLN A 82 16.33 26.53 16.14
CA GLN A 82 16.96 26.33 14.83
C GLN A 82 17.07 24.85 14.44
N LEU A 83 17.48 23.98 15.37
CA LEU A 83 17.53 22.54 15.15
C LEU A 83 16.14 21.99 14.76
N GLN A 84 15.08 22.45 15.43
CA GLN A 84 13.72 22.03 15.13
C GLN A 84 13.22 22.56 13.78
N CYS A 85 13.43 23.85 13.50
CA CYS A 85 13.00 24.49 12.26
C CYS A 85 13.68 23.85 11.05
N LEU A 86 15.01 23.70 11.08
CA LEU A 86 15.75 23.11 9.97
C LEU A 86 15.41 21.62 9.79
N SER A 87 15.25 20.88 10.89
CA SER A 87 14.79 19.47 10.82
C SER A 87 13.43 19.35 10.14
N ALA A 88 12.49 20.24 10.47
CA ALA A 88 11.16 20.26 9.85
C ALA A 88 11.26 20.62 8.36
N ALA A 89 12.04 21.64 8.00
CA ALA A 89 12.25 22.06 6.62
C ALA A 89 12.84 20.94 5.76
N VAL A 90 13.91 20.28 6.20
CA VAL A 90 14.55 19.18 5.46
C VAL A 90 13.59 18.00 5.25
N VAL A 91 12.78 17.67 6.27
CA VAL A 91 11.76 16.62 6.15
C VAL A 91 10.66 17.02 5.18
N GLU A 92 10.19 18.26 5.24
CA GLU A 92 9.18 18.80 4.33
C GLU A 92 9.65 18.76 2.88
N VAL A 93 10.83 19.31 2.60
CA VAL A 93 11.44 19.29 1.27
C VAL A 93 11.63 17.87 0.77
N TYR A 94 12.11 16.94 1.60
CA TYR A 94 12.26 15.55 1.18
C TYR A 94 10.92 14.88 0.84
N ASN A 95 9.84 15.21 1.54
CA ASN A 95 8.53 14.62 1.22
C ASN A 95 7.96 15.15 -0.10
N ILE A 96 8.32 16.37 -0.48
CA ILE A 96 7.94 17.01 -1.74
C ILE A 96 8.85 16.56 -2.89
N LEU A 97 10.15 16.48 -2.62
CA LEU A 97 11.24 16.16 -3.54
C LEU A 97 12.15 15.08 -2.90
N PRO A 98 11.76 13.79 -2.92
CA PRO A 98 12.51 12.70 -2.30
C PRO A 98 13.74 12.30 -3.13
N ASN A 99 14.64 13.26 -3.35
CA ASN A 99 15.89 13.10 -4.07
C ASN A 99 17.04 13.66 -3.23
N LEU A 100 17.85 12.77 -2.64
CA LEU A 100 18.99 13.16 -1.83
C LEU A 100 20.12 13.80 -2.63
N ASP A 101 20.23 13.50 -3.92
CA ASP A 101 21.26 14.09 -4.80
C ASP A 101 21.01 15.58 -5.05
N LEU A 102 19.77 16.06 -4.85
CA LEU A 102 19.41 17.48 -4.91
C LEU A 102 19.35 18.11 -3.52
N LEU A 103 18.75 17.42 -2.56
CA LEU A 103 18.55 17.91 -1.20
C LEU A 103 19.87 18.14 -0.46
N VAL A 104 20.79 17.17 -0.49
CA VAL A 104 22.02 17.23 0.31
C VAL A 104 22.93 18.37 -0.16
N PRO A 105 23.24 18.54 -1.46
CA PRO A 105 24.07 19.67 -1.89
C PRO A 105 23.45 21.02 -1.56
N SER A 106 22.14 21.19 -1.75
CA SER A 106 21.44 22.44 -1.43
C SER A 106 21.45 22.75 0.07
N LEU A 107 21.28 21.72 0.91
CA LEU A 107 21.38 21.86 2.37
C LEU A 107 22.81 22.24 2.81
N MET A 108 23.83 21.65 2.19
CA MET A 108 25.23 21.96 2.50
C MET A 108 25.64 23.36 2.03
N ASP A 109 25.08 23.85 0.92
CA ASP A 109 25.32 25.20 0.39
C ASP A 109 24.64 26.28 1.24
N LYS A 110 23.37 26.08 1.61
CA LYS A 110 22.58 27.06 2.38
C LYS A 110 22.80 26.99 3.89
N GLY A 111 23.28 25.87 4.41
CA GLY A 111 23.51 25.68 5.84
C GLY A 111 22.25 25.95 6.67
N ILE A 112 22.36 26.89 7.63
CA ILE A 112 21.27 27.25 8.55
C ILE A 112 20.13 28.00 7.83
N GLU A 113 20.41 28.68 6.72
CA GLU A 113 19.40 29.44 5.95
C GLU A 113 18.50 28.55 5.08
N PHE A 114 18.75 27.24 5.06
CA PHE A 114 17.93 26.30 4.31
C PHE A 114 16.49 26.28 4.85
N SER A 115 15.51 26.41 3.95
CA SER A 115 14.10 26.45 4.29
C SER A 115 13.27 25.54 3.37
N SER A 116 11.98 25.37 3.69
CA SER A 116 11.06 24.60 2.86
C SER A 116 10.84 25.20 1.47
N THR A 117 11.18 26.48 1.28
CA THR A 117 11.05 27.20 0.00
C THR A 117 12.32 27.12 -0.87
N THR A 118 13.43 26.61 -0.33
CA THR A 118 14.71 26.54 -1.02
C THR A 118 14.66 25.63 -2.26
N LEU A 119 13.87 24.56 -2.21
CA LEU A 119 13.67 23.64 -3.33
C LEU A 119 12.19 23.49 -3.64
N SER A 120 11.85 23.65 -4.92
CA SER A 120 10.48 23.48 -5.42
C SER A 120 10.27 22.09 -6.03
N MET A 121 9.01 21.74 -6.25
CA MET A 121 8.62 20.51 -6.93
C MET A 121 9.16 20.47 -8.35
N VAL A 122 9.56 19.28 -8.80
CA VAL A 122 10.03 19.08 -10.17
C VAL A 122 9.26 17.91 -10.79
N PRO A 123 8.42 18.15 -11.83
CA PRO A 123 7.80 17.06 -12.59
C PRO A 123 8.85 16.05 -13.08
N GLY A 124 8.56 14.75 -12.91
CA GLY A 124 9.51 13.66 -13.14
C GLY A 124 10.22 13.16 -11.89
N ILE A 125 10.12 13.84 -10.74
CA ILE A 125 10.51 13.32 -9.43
C ILE A 125 9.23 13.08 -8.60
N PRO A 126 8.98 11.84 -8.13
CA PRO A 126 7.73 11.52 -7.46
C PRO A 126 7.64 12.16 -6.08
N ILE A 127 6.46 12.64 -5.71
CA ILE A 127 6.16 13.22 -4.39
C ILE A 127 5.71 12.09 -3.46
N LYS A 128 6.04 12.18 -2.16
CA LYS A 128 5.48 11.22 -1.20
C LYS A 128 3.96 11.40 -1.11
N PRO A 129 3.17 10.33 -1.33
CA PRO A 129 1.73 10.46 -1.34
C PRO A 129 1.17 10.84 0.03
N MET A 130 0.08 11.60 0.04
CA MET A 130 -0.73 11.80 1.24
C MET A 130 -1.39 10.48 1.66
N LEU A 131 -1.41 10.22 2.96
CA LEU A 131 -1.92 8.97 3.53
C LEU A 131 -3.19 9.21 4.33
N ALA A 132 -4.12 8.26 4.30
CA ALA A 132 -5.35 8.35 5.08
C ALA A 132 -5.29 7.60 6.41
N ARG A 133 -5.94 8.17 7.43
CA ARG A 133 -6.18 7.53 8.73
C ARG A 133 -7.39 6.56 8.62
N ILE A 134 -7.29 5.42 9.29
CA ILE A 134 -8.39 4.44 9.37
C ILE A 134 -9.46 4.98 10.32
N THR A 135 -10.73 4.73 10.00
CA THR A 135 -11.88 5.02 10.87
C THR A 135 -12.79 3.81 10.98
N ASN A 136 -13.43 3.65 12.14
CA ASN A 136 -14.34 2.57 12.48
C ASN A 136 -15.78 2.87 12.07
N GLY A 137 -15.97 3.45 10.88
CA GLY A 137 -17.30 3.78 10.34
C GLY A 137 -17.63 5.28 10.27
N ILE A 138 -18.81 5.56 9.71
CA ILE A 138 -19.31 6.90 9.40
C ILE A 138 -19.55 7.80 10.64
N PRO A 139 -20.06 7.30 11.78
CA PRO A 139 -20.24 8.15 12.96
C PRO A 139 -18.91 8.77 13.45
N GLN A 140 -17.82 8.02 13.42
CA GLN A 140 -16.51 8.56 13.79
C GLN A 140 -16.05 9.66 12.82
N VAL A 141 -16.32 9.51 11.52
CA VAL A 141 -16.02 10.53 10.52
C VAL A 141 -16.78 11.82 10.83
N LEU A 142 -18.09 11.75 11.05
CA LEU A 142 -18.91 12.93 11.37
C LEU A 142 -18.46 13.63 12.65
N LYS A 143 -17.98 12.88 13.65
CA LYS A 143 -17.39 13.46 14.86
C LYS A 143 -16.13 14.27 14.57
N LEU A 144 -15.28 13.79 13.67
CA LEU A 144 -13.99 14.42 13.35
C LEU A 144 -14.15 15.63 12.41
N PHE A 145 -15.16 15.59 11.55
CA PHE A 145 -15.49 16.63 10.59
C PHE A 145 -16.64 17.54 11.05
N GLN A 146 -16.96 17.54 12.34
CA GLN A 146 -18.05 18.34 12.87
C GLN A 146 -17.91 19.82 12.46
N SER A 147 -18.96 20.35 11.84
CA SER A 147 -19.01 21.74 11.34
C SER A 147 -17.90 22.09 10.33
N LYS A 148 -17.37 21.11 9.58
CA LYS A 148 -16.40 21.30 8.50
C LYS A 148 -16.94 20.70 7.21
N ALA A 149 -16.74 21.40 6.09
CA ALA A 149 -17.07 20.85 4.77
C ALA A 149 -16.12 19.70 4.40
N PHE A 150 -16.69 18.61 3.90
CA PHE A 150 -15.93 17.47 3.43
C PHE A 150 -16.59 16.79 2.23
N THR A 151 -15.81 15.96 1.56
CA THR A 151 -16.25 15.17 0.40
C THR A 151 -15.99 13.70 0.66
N CYS A 152 -16.94 12.86 0.29
CA CYS A 152 -16.77 11.41 0.26
C CYS A 152 -16.52 11.01 -1.18
N GLU A 153 -15.46 10.24 -1.41
CA GLU A 153 -15.11 9.68 -2.71
C GLU A 153 -15.11 8.16 -2.65
N TYR A 154 -15.33 7.50 -3.77
CA TYR A 154 -15.14 6.06 -3.87
C TYR A 154 -13.68 5.70 -3.57
N LYS A 155 -13.49 4.69 -2.72
CA LYS A 155 -12.19 4.09 -2.48
C LYS A 155 -11.98 2.92 -3.43
N TYR A 156 -11.50 3.22 -4.63
CA TYR A 156 -11.19 2.24 -5.65
C TYR A 156 -10.13 1.20 -5.18
N ASP A 157 -10.25 -0.05 -5.68
CA ASP A 157 -9.30 -1.14 -5.45
C ASP A 157 -8.38 -1.31 -6.66
N GLY A 158 -7.34 -0.49 -6.72
CA GLY A 158 -6.44 -0.45 -7.84
C GLY A 158 -4.98 -0.29 -7.42
N GLN A 159 -4.21 0.29 -8.33
CA GLN A 159 -2.86 0.73 -8.05
C GLN A 159 -2.80 2.25 -8.12
N ARG A 160 -2.52 2.90 -6.99
CA ARG A 160 -2.21 4.33 -6.96
C ARG A 160 -1.09 4.67 -7.93
N ALA A 161 -1.37 5.64 -8.79
CA ALA A 161 -0.51 6.14 -9.84
C ALA A 161 -0.39 7.66 -9.73
N GLN A 162 0.85 8.12 -9.55
CA GLN A 162 1.18 9.53 -9.63
C GLN A 162 1.65 9.83 -11.05
N ILE A 163 0.89 10.66 -11.76
CA ILE A 163 1.06 10.88 -13.21
C ILE A 163 1.69 12.24 -13.42
N HIS A 164 2.88 12.28 -13.99
CA HIS A 164 3.62 13.52 -14.25
C HIS A 164 3.68 13.77 -15.74
N ARG A 165 3.27 14.96 -16.19
CA ARG A 165 3.62 15.48 -17.51
C ARG A 165 4.79 16.45 -17.37
N LEU A 166 5.90 16.13 -18.03
CA LEU A 166 7.12 16.92 -18.00
C LEU A 166 7.05 18.05 -19.04
N ALA A 167 7.91 19.06 -18.90
CA ALA A 167 7.95 20.23 -19.77
C ALA A 167 8.32 19.89 -21.24
N ASP A 168 9.08 18.81 -21.44
CA ASP A 168 9.43 18.25 -22.75
C ASP A 168 8.30 17.42 -23.38
N GLY A 169 7.16 17.28 -22.70
CA GLY A 169 5.96 16.57 -23.17
C GLY A 169 5.76 15.09 -22.78
N PRO A 170 6.76 14.29 -22.34
CA PRO A 170 6.52 12.90 -21.96
C PRO A 170 5.73 12.81 -20.65
N VAL A 171 4.98 11.72 -20.53
CA VAL A 171 4.24 11.36 -19.31
C VAL A 171 5.00 10.24 -18.60
N ARG A 172 5.22 10.40 -17.29
CA ARG A 172 5.79 9.38 -16.41
C ARG A 172 4.80 9.00 -15.32
N VAL A 173 4.79 7.73 -14.97
CA VAL A 173 3.86 7.18 -13.96
C VAL A 173 4.64 6.58 -12.83
N PHE A 174 4.41 7.03 -11.60
CA PHE A 174 5.07 6.51 -10.41
C PHE A 174 4.07 5.78 -9.52
N SER A 175 4.52 4.66 -8.96
CA SER A 175 3.75 3.93 -7.95
C SER A 175 3.70 4.69 -6.62
N ARG A 176 2.85 4.24 -5.71
CA ARG A 176 2.79 4.73 -4.31
C ARG A 176 4.15 4.86 -3.62
N ASN A 177 5.12 4.01 -3.93
CA ASN A 177 6.44 4.02 -3.28
C ASN A 177 7.45 4.98 -3.95
N GLY A 178 7.08 5.55 -5.11
CA GLY A 178 7.95 6.36 -5.96
C GLY A 178 8.72 5.54 -7.01
N ASP A 179 8.41 4.25 -7.18
CA ASP A 179 8.99 3.45 -8.25
C ASP A 179 8.34 3.82 -9.58
N GLU A 180 9.14 4.08 -10.62
CA GLU A 180 8.62 4.36 -11.95
C GLU A 180 7.99 3.10 -12.57
N THR A 181 6.75 3.24 -13.02
CA THR A 181 5.90 2.19 -13.60
C THR A 181 5.37 2.56 -14.99
N THR A 182 5.97 3.57 -15.64
CA THR A 182 5.56 4.06 -16.97
C THR A 182 5.48 2.93 -18.01
N SER A 183 6.46 2.01 -18.03
CA SER A 183 6.49 0.89 -18.99
C SER A 183 5.40 -0.16 -18.81
N ARG A 184 4.76 -0.20 -17.62
CA ARG A 184 3.65 -1.08 -17.32
C ARG A 184 2.32 -0.57 -17.87
N PHE A 185 2.19 0.74 -18.09
CA PHE A 185 0.93 1.40 -18.46
C PHE A 185 1.11 2.31 -19.69
N PRO A 186 1.49 1.76 -20.87
CA PRO A 186 1.63 2.56 -22.08
C PRO A 186 0.26 3.09 -22.59
N ASP A 187 -0.82 2.35 -22.35
CA ASP A 187 -2.20 2.75 -22.57
C ASP A 187 -2.61 3.97 -21.71
N LEU A 188 -2.22 3.99 -20.43
CA LEU A 188 -2.43 5.16 -19.56
C LEU A 188 -1.76 6.42 -20.14
N VAL A 189 -0.53 6.29 -20.60
CA VAL A 189 0.21 7.41 -21.22
C VAL A 189 -0.54 7.94 -22.44
N ASN A 190 -1.12 7.07 -23.26
CA ASN A 190 -1.91 7.47 -24.43
C ASN A 190 -3.21 8.17 -24.02
N ILE A 191 -3.95 7.62 -23.05
CA ILE A 191 -5.19 8.21 -22.52
C ILE A 191 -4.94 9.64 -22.00
N ILE A 192 -3.89 9.81 -21.19
CA ILE A 192 -3.54 11.13 -20.64
C ILE A 192 -3.16 12.11 -21.75
N LYS A 193 -2.43 11.67 -22.77
CA LYS A 193 -2.07 12.53 -23.92
C LYS A 193 -3.28 12.95 -24.74
N GLU A 194 -4.25 12.06 -24.93
CA GLU A 194 -5.50 12.33 -25.67
C GLU A 194 -6.39 13.33 -24.94
N LEU A 195 -6.52 13.19 -23.62
CA LEU A 195 -7.48 13.95 -22.81
C LEU A 195 -6.92 15.22 -22.17
N SER A 196 -5.59 15.40 -22.17
CA SER A 196 -4.99 16.62 -21.65
C SER A 196 -5.32 17.80 -22.58
N SER A 197 -5.84 18.90 -22.03
CA SER A 197 -6.00 20.13 -22.80
C SER A 197 -4.64 20.66 -23.32
N PRO A 198 -4.62 21.45 -24.41
CA PRO A 198 -3.40 22.11 -24.88
C PRO A 198 -2.77 23.05 -23.83
N ALA A 199 -3.59 23.56 -22.89
CA ALA A 199 -3.14 24.41 -21.79
C ALA A 199 -2.39 23.63 -20.69
N ALA A 200 -2.49 22.29 -20.65
CA ALA A 200 -1.82 21.45 -19.68
C ALA A 200 -0.36 21.19 -20.07
N VAL A 201 0.53 22.17 -19.85
CA VAL A 201 1.95 22.08 -20.23
C VAL A 201 2.71 21.13 -19.30
N THR A 202 2.54 21.29 -17.99
CA THR A 202 3.15 20.42 -16.95
C THR A 202 2.17 20.18 -15.83
N PHE A 203 2.11 18.97 -15.30
CA PHE A 203 1.26 18.69 -14.14
C PHE A 203 1.72 17.47 -13.36
N ILE A 204 1.21 17.33 -12.14
CA ILE A 204 1.35 16.13 -11.32
C ILE A 204 -0.03 15.76 -10.76
N LEU A 205 -0.60 14.66 -11.24
CA LEU A 205 -1.88 14.11 -10.79
C LEU A 205 -1.68 13.00 -9.76
N ASP A 206 -2.68 12.83 -8.91
CA ASP A 206 -2.84 11.68 -8.03
C ASP A 206 -4.10 10.91 -8.44
N ALA A 207 -3.93 9.63 -8.81
CA ALA A 207 -4.98 8.82 -9.36
C ALA A 207 -4.90 7.38 -8.87
N GLU A 208 -6.01 6.64 -9.01
CA GLU A 208 -6.04 5.19 -8.87
C GLU A 208 -6.25 4.56 -10.26
N VAL A 209 -5.37 3.65 -10.65
CA VAL A 209 -5.52 2.86 -11.87
C VAL A 209 -6.24 1.57 -11.52
N VAL A 210 -7.39 1.34 -12.13
CA VAL A 210 -8.29 0.22 -11.83
C VAL A 210 -8.50 -0.60 -13.10
N ALA A 211 -8.52 -1.92 -12.98
CA ALA A 211 -8.88 -2.79 -14.11
C ALA A 211 -10.38 -2.65 -14.40
N VAL A 212 -10.74 -2.57 -15.67
CA VAL A 212 -12.12 -2.34 -16.10
C VAL A 212 -12.46 -3.24 -17.27
N ASP A 213 -13.66 -3.80 -17.26
CA ASP A 213 -14.20 -4.50 -18.42
C ASP A 213 -15.01 -3.52 -19.28
N ARG A 214 -14.36 -2.96 -20.31
CA ARG A 214 -15.01 -2.01 -21.23
C ARG A 214 -16.10 -2.66 -22.09
N LYS A 215 -16.08 -3.98 -22.27
CA LYS A 215 -17.06 -4.70 -23.10
C LYS A 215 -18.36 -4.92 -22.32
N ASN A 216 -18.25 -5.17 -21.02
CA ASN A 216 -19.38 -5.41 -20.14
C ASN A 216 -19.76 -4.15 -19.33
N GLY A 217 -20.02 -3.03 -20.04
CA GLY A 217 -20.57 -1.82 -19.43
C GLY A 217 -19.61 -1.09 -18.47
N CYS A 218 -18.30 -1.19 -18.69
CA CYS A 218 -17.26 -0.56 -17.87
C CYS A 218 -17.29 -1.02 -16.40
N LYS A 219 -17.62 -2.29 -16.16
CA LYS A 219 -17.59 -2.89 -14.81
C LYS A 219 -16.17 -2.87 -14.24
N LEU A 220 -16.02 -2.43 -13.00
CA LEU A 220 -14.74 -2.47 -12.30
C LEU A 220 -14.35 -3.90 -11.93
N MET A 221 -13.10 -4.24 -12.21
CA MET A 221 -12.51 -5.56 -11.96
C MET A 221 -11.65 -5.51 -10.68
N SER A 222 -11.31 -6.68 -10.14
CA SER A 222 -10.53 -6.81 -8.93
C SER A 222 -9.06 -6.39 -9.10
N PHE A 223 -8.40 -6.03 -8.00
CA PHE A 223 -6.95 -5.79 -8.02
C PHE A 223 -6.15 -7.02 -8.48
N GLN A 224 -6.65 -8.23 -8.22
CA GLN A 224 -5.99 -9.46 -8.66
C GLN A 224 -5.89 -9.51 -10.19
N GLU A 225 -6.94 -9.11 -10.89
CA GLU A 225 -6.95 -9.01 -12.36
C GLU A 225 -6.00 -7.91 -12.86
N LEU A 226 -6.00 -6.72 -12.22
CA LEU A 226 -5.01 -5.68 -12.53
C LEU A 226 -3.56 -6.16 -12.34
N SER A 227 -3.33 -6.99 -11.32
CA SER A 227 -2.00 -7.52 -10.99
C SER A 227 -1.48 -8.55 -12.00
N SER A 228 -2.38 -9.16 -12.80
CA SER A 228 -2.02 -10.08 -13.88
C SER A 228 -1.35 -9.39 -15.07
N ARG A 229 -1.50 -8.06 -15.19
CA ARG A 229 -0.82 -7.27 -16.21
C ARG A 229 0.69 -7.43 -16.10
N GLU A 230 1.35 -7.61 -17.24
CA GLU A 230 2.80 -7.66 -17.32
C GLU A 230 3.42 -6.41 -16.69
N ARG A 231 4.53 -6.58 -15.98
CA ARG A 231 5.18 -5.46 -15.27
C ARG A 231 6.05 -4.59 -16.19
N GLY A 232 6.26 -5.02 -17.44
CA GLY A 232 7.23 -4.42 -18.36
C GLY A 232 8.67 -4.60 -17.88
N SER A 233 9.64 -4.26 -18.73
CA SER A 233 11.05 -4.12 -18.35
C SER A 233 11.44 -2.64 -18.44
N ARG A 234 12.59 -2.27 -17.86
CA ARG A 234 13.17 -0.93 -18.04
C ARG A 234 13.57 -0.66 -19.49
N ASP A 235 13.82 -1.74 -20.25
CA ASP A 235 14.35 -1.71 -21.61
C ASP A 235 13.31 -2.11 -22.68
N SER A 236 12.08 -2.50 -22.28
CA SER A 236 11.01 -2.86 -23.22
C SER A 236 9.65 -2.36 -22.71
N LEU A 237 9.05 -1.45 -23.48
CA LEU A 237 7.64 -1.07 -23.30
C LEU A 237 6.77 -2.25 -23.73
N ILE A 238 5.68 -2.48 -23.00
CA ILE A 238 4.65 -3.44 -23.42
C ILE A 238 4.00 -2.87 -24.70
N ALA A 239 3.89 -3.69 -25.74
CA ALA A 239 3.17 -3.28 -26.95
C ALA A 239 1.69 -3.09 -26.59
N VAL A 240 1.09 -1.97 -26.99
CA VAL A 240 -0.32 -1.65 -26.65
C VAL A 240 -1.26 -2.77 -27.09
N ASP A 241 -0.97 -3.40 -28.24
CA ASP A 241 -1.77 -4.49 -28.81
C ASP A 241 -1.72 -5.81 -28.01
N SER A 242 -0.75 -5.94 -27.09
CA SER A 242 -0.60 -7.14 -26.23
C SER A 242 -1.37 -7.02 -24.90
N ILE A 243 -2.02 -5.87 -24.65
CA ILE A 243 -2.74 -5.61 -23.40
C ILE A 243 -4.05 -6.42 -23.38
N LYS A 244 -4.15 -7.33 -22.41
CA LYS A 244 -5.37 -8.14 -22.19
C LYS A 244 -6.35 -7.52 -21.19
N VAL A 245 -5.85 -6.70 -20.27
CA VAL A 245 -6.64 -6.10 -19.19
C VAL A 245 -6.70 -4.59 -19.38
N ASP A 246 -7.88 -4.10 -19.73
CA ASP A 246 -8.17 -2.68 -19.85
C ASP A 246 -8.12 -1.99 -18.48
N ILE A 247 -7.84 -0.68 -18.49
CA ILE A 247 -7.81 0.15 -17.28
C ILE A 247 -8.63 1.43 -17.42
N CYS A 248 -9.13 1.89 -16.29
CA CYS A 248 -9.63 3.25 -16.09
C CYS A 248 -8.75 3.99 -15.07
N ILE A 249 -8.52 5.28 -15.32
CA ILE A 249 -7.76 6.18 -14.45
C ILE A 249 -8.77 7.01 -13.66
N PHE A 250 -8.90 6.75 -12.36
CA PHE A 250 -9.73 7.55 -11.46
C PHE A 250 -8.88 8.62 -10.79
N VAL A 251 -8.94 9.85 -11.30
CA VAL A 251 -8.16 10.98 -10.76
C VAL A 251 -8.90 11.60 -9.59
N PHE A 252 -8.19 11.83 -8.49
CA PHE A 252 -8.78 12.36 -7.26
C PHE A 252 -8.04 13.55 -6.66
N ASP A 253 -6.88 13.93 -7.21
CA ASP A 253 -6.18 15.15 -6.79
C ASP A 253 -5.18 15.63 -7.86
N ILE A 254 -4.76 16.90 -7.73
CA ILE A 254 -3.68 17.52 -8.51
C ILE A 254 -2.74 18.28 -7.58
N MET A 255 -1.44 18.03 -7.70
CA MET A 255 -0.42 18.55 -6.78
C MET A 255 0.41 19.68 -7.39
N PHE A 256 0.43 19.77 -8.72
CA PHE A 256 1.22 20.75 -9.47
C PHE A 256 0.58 20.97 -10.84
N ALA A 257 0.57 22.22 -11.32
CA ALA A 257 0.07 22.59 -12.64
C ALA A 257 0.85 23.79 -13.20
N ASN A 258 1.34 23.69 -14.43
CA ASN A 258 1.93 24.78 -15.21
C ASN A 258 2.96 25.66 -14.47
N GLY A 259 3.83 25.06 -13.66
CA GLY A 259 4.84 25.78 -12.87
C GLY A 259 4.41 26.10 -11.43
N GLU A 260 3.13 25.96 -11.11
CA GLU A 260 2.54 26.28 -9.81
C GLU A 260 2.42 25.03 -8.91
N GLN A 261 2.96 25.14 -7.69
CA GLN A 261 2.82 24.13 -6.65
C GLN A 261 1.46 24.28 -5.95
N LEU A 262 0.63 23.23 -6.00
CA LEU A 262 -0.75 23.28 -5.50
C LEU A 262 -0.93 22.72 -4.08
N LEU A 263 0.13 22.21 -3.44
CA LEU A 263 0.03 21.50 -2.15
C LEU A 263 -0.60 22.32 -1.01
N GLY A 264 -0.35 23.64 -0.99
CA GLY A 264 -0.86 24.55 0.03
C GLY A 264 -2.33 24.96 -0.16
N PHE A 265 -2.91 24.76 -1.34
CA PHE A 265 -4.28 25.16 -1.62
C PHE A 265 -5.29 24.16 -1.06
N PRO A 266 -6.51 24.58 -0.66
CA PRO A 266 -7.59 23.67 -0.28
C PRO A 266 -7.98 22.71 -1.40
N LEU A 267 -8.49 21.53 -1.04
CA LEU A 267 -8.87 20.50 -2.02
C LEU A 267 -9.89 21.02 -3.04
N ARG A 268 -10.85 21.87 -2.61
CA ARG A 268 -11.84 22.47 -3.52
C ARG A 268 -11.18 23.27 -4.65
N GLN A 269 -10.12 24.01 -4.34
CA GLN A 269 -9.37 24.77 -5.33
C GLN A 269 -8.52 23.86 -6.22
N ARG A 270 -7.84 22.84 -5.66
CA ARG A 270 -7.09 21.87 -6.48
C ARG A 270 -7.99 21.14 -7.46
N ARG A 271 -9.20 20.75 -7.05
CA ARG A 271 -10.21 20.16 -7.97
C ARG A 271 -10.63 21.11 -9.09
N LYS A 272 -10.66 22.42 -8.85
CA LYS A 272 -10.93 23.41 -9.90
C LYS A 272 -9.81 23.37 -10.96
N TYR A 273 -8.54 23.44 -10.55
CA TYR A 273 -7.40 23.28 -11.46
C TYR A 273 -7.48 21.97 -12.26
N LEU A 274 -7.87 20.88 -11.60
CA LEU A 274 -8.03 19.59 -12.25
C LEU A 274 -9.10 19.62 -13.37
N LYS A 275 -10.26 20.23 -13.10
CA LYS A 275 -11.36 20.38 -14.09
C LYS A 275 -11.01 21.35 -15.22
N ASP A 276 -10.26 22.41 -14.90
CA ASP A 276 -9.80 23.37 -15.90
C ASP A 276 -8.80 22.75 -16.89
N LEU A 277 -7.97 21.78 -16.43
CA LEU A 277 -6.98 21.10 -17.29
C LEU A 277 -7.53 19.90 -18.05
N PHE A 278 -8.55 19.22 -17.51
CA PHE A 278 -9.13 17.98 -18.04
C PHE A 278 -10.65 18.10 -18.15
N SER A 279 -11.16 18.84 -19.12
CA SER A 279 -12.58 19.22 -19.14
C SER A 279 -13.55 18.06 -19.39
N ASP A 280 -13.11 17.01 -20.08
CA ASP A 280 -13.96 15.90 -20.51
C ASP A 280 -13.55 14.58 -19.84
N GLU A 281 -14.51 13.95 -19.14
CA GLU A 281 -14.38 12.56 -18.69
C GLU A 281 -14.66 11.60 -19.86
N LYS A 282 -13.93 10.49 -19.89
CA LYS A 282 -14.15 9.41 -20.86
C LYS A 282 -14.38 8.12 -20.07
N LEU A 283 -15.66 7.72 -20.01
CA LEU A 283 -16.12 6.54 -19.27
C LEU A 283 -15.28 5.30 -19.59
N GLY A 284 -14.71 4.66 -18.58
CA GLY A 284 -13.86 3.48 -18.71
C GLY A 284 -12.41 3.75 -19.15
N TYR A 285 -12.00 5.02 -19.26
CA TYR A 285 -10.64 5.41 -19.62
C TYR A 285 -10.06 6.41 -18.61
N PHE A 286 -10.74 7.52 -18.37
CA PHE A 286 -10.34 8.58 -17.46
C PHE A 286 -11.59 9.22 -16.86
N GLU A 287 -11.70 9.13 -15.55
CA GLU A 287 -12.85 9.61 -14.80
C GLU A 287 -12.35 10.30 -13.53
N TYR A 288 -13.11 11.25 -13.02
CA TYR A 288 -12.90 11.73 -11.66
C TYR A 288 -13.41 10.70 -10.67
N ALA A 289 -12.78 10.68 -9.50
CA ALA A 289 -13.30 9.87 -8.41
C ALA A 289 -14.75 10.29 -8.12
N LYS A 290 -15.67 9.32 -8.21
CA LYS A 290 -17.08 9.54 -7.91
C LYS A 290 -17.20 10.09 -6.49
N GLU A 291 -17.87 11.23 -6.35
CA GLU A 291 -17.87 12.00 -5.11
C GLU A 291 -19.27 12.44 -4.67
N THR A 292 -19.42 12.70 -3.38
CA THR A 292 -20.54 13.43 -2.80
C THR A 292 -20.04 14.41 -1.75
N THR A 293 -20.64 15.60 -1.69
CA THR A 293 -20.22 16.67 -0.77
C THR A 293 -21.20 16.80 0.39
N VAL A 294 -20.65 17.08 1.58
CA VAL A 294 -21.35 17.46 2.79
C VAL A 294 -20.82 18.84 3.20
N GLU A 295 -21.71 19.82 3.22
CA GLU A 295 -21.38 21.19 3.62
C GLU A 295 -21.36 21.32 5.15
N PRO A 296 -20.77 22.38 5.72
CA PRO A 296 -20.52 22.49 7.17
C PRO A 296 -21.77 22.35 8.04
N ASP A 297 -22.89 22.91 7.58
CA ASP A 297 -24.16 22.90 8.33
C ASP A 297 -24.77 21.50 8.44
N ASP A 298 -24.49 20.65 7.44
CA ASP A 298 -24.95 19.26 7.38
C ASP A 298 -24.00 18.29 8.09
N ALA A 299 -22.78 18.72 8.39
CA ALA A 299 -21.71 17.93 9.00
C ALA A 299 -21.92 17.76 10.52
N SER A 300 -22.99 17.07 10.91
CA SER A 300 -23.32 16.75 12.30
C SER A 300 -23.73 15.29 12.48
N LEU A 301 -23.34 14.71 13.61
CA LEU A 301 -23.81 13.41 14.07
C LEU A 301 -25.32 13.35 14.32
N SER A 302 -25.94 14.48 14.67
CA SER A 302 -27.38 14.58 14.90
C SER A 302 -28.20 14.69 13.62
N ASN A 303 -27.55 14.83 12.46
CA ASN A 303 -28.22 14.94 11.17
C ASN A 303 -28.38 13.54 10.55
N GLU A 304 -29.54 12.93 10.78
CA GLU A 304 -29.89 11.61 10.26
C GLU A 304 -29.89 11.54 8.73
N ALA A 305 -30.21 12.65 8.05
CA ALA A 305 -30.20 12.72 6.59
C ALA A 305 -28.77 12.60 6.04
N THR A 306 -27.80 13.31 6.65
CA THR A 306 -26.37 13.20 6.29
C THR A 306 -25.85 11.78 6.53
N LEU A 307 -26.17 11.20 7.69
CA LEU A 307 -25.76 9.84 8.03
C LEU A 307 -26.33 8.82 7.04
N THR A 308 -27.61 8.94 6.68
CA THR A 308 -28.26 8.09 5.68
C THR A 308 -27.62 8.25 4.31
N LYS A 309 -27.36 9.49 3.87
CA LYS A 309 -26.70 9.80 2.60
C LYS A 309 -25.31 9.18 2.52
N MET A 310 -24.51 9.28 3.58
CA MET A 310 -23.16 8.69 3.64
C MET A 310 -23.19 7.16 3.63
N ASN A 311 -24.14 6.53 4.35
CA ASN A 311 -24.30 5.08 4.33
C ASN A 311 -24.74 4.58 2.94
N CYS A 312 -25.71 5.24 2.32
CA CYS A 312 -26.12 4.91 0.94
C CYS A 312 -24.95 5.02 -0.04
N PHE A 313 -24.13 6.07 0.10
CA PHE A 313 -22.95 6.26 -0.75
C PHE A 313 -21.87 5.20 -0.51
N LEU A 314 -21.68 4.77 0.75
CA LEU A 314 -20.80 3.65 1.09
C LEU A 314 -21.32 2.35 0.46
N ASP A 315 -22.61 2.05 0.58
CA ASP A 315 -23.22 0.85 0.00
C ASP A 315 -23.14 0.85 -1.53
N ASP A 316 -23.36 2.01 -2.18
CA ASP A 316 -23.17 2.16 -3.62
C ASP A 316 -21.71 1.91 -4.02
N ALA A 317 -20.74 2.37 -3.23
CA ALA A 317 -19.32 2.13 -3.49
C ALA A 317 -19.00 0.62 -3.40
N LEU A 318 -19.50 -0.07 -2.37
CA LEU A 318 -19.32 -1.50 -2.19
C LEU A 318 -20.00 -2.33 -3.31
N ARG A 319 -21.19 -1.91 -3.75
CA ARG A 319 -21.88 -2.50 -4.91
C ARG A 319 -21.13 -2.26 -6.23
N SER A 320 -20.41 -1.15 -6.34
CA SER A 320 -19.55 -0.81 -7.48
C SER A 320 -18.14 -1.41 -7.36
N SER A 321 -17.95 -2.49 -6.59
CA SER A 321 -16.68 -3.20 -6.41
C SER A 321 -15.52 -2.35 -5.83
N CYS A 322 -15.82 -1.26 -5.12
CA CYS A 322 -14.82 -0.46 -4.39
C CYS A 322 -14.57 -1.01 -2.96
N GLU A 323 -13.45 -0.66 -2.33
CA GLU A 323 -13.12 -1.07 -0.94
C GLU A 323 -13.98 -0.37 0.13
N GLY A 324 -14.66 0.73 -0.24
CA GLY A 324 -15.37 1.61 0.67
C GLY A 324 -15.27 3.05 0.18
N ILE A 325 -15.13 4.01 1.11
CA ILE A 325 -15.07 5.44 0.79
C ILE A 325 -13.87 6.12 1.43
N MET A 326 -13.34 7.13 0.74
CA MET A 326 -12.37 8.09 1.27
C MET A 326 -13.14 9.33 1.68
N VAL A 327 -12.85 9.90 2.85
CA VAL A 327 -13.43 11.16 3.31
C VAL A 327 -12.35 12.20 3.41
N LYS A 328 -12.51 13.33 2.72
CA LYS A 328 -11.49 14.37 2.60
C LYS A 328 -12.02 15.73 3.03
N SER A 329 -11.26 16.48 3.82
CA SER A 329 -11.56 17.89 4.08
C SER A 329 -11.54 18.70 2.79
N LEU A 330 -12.51 19.58 2.60
CA LEU A 330 -12.59 20.42 1.40
C LEU A 330 -11.88 21.77 1.55
N ASP A 331 -12.12 22.43 2.69
CA ASP A 331 -11.78 23.85 2.87
C ASP A 331 -10.82 24.09 4.05
N VAL A 332 -11.14 23.55 5.24
CA VAL A 332 -10.36 23.76 6.48
C VAL A 332 -9.29 22.67 6.64
N ASP A 333 -8.02 23.05 6.85
CA ASP A 333 -6.90 22.11 6.96
C ASP A 333 -6.81 21.12 5.78
N ALA A 334 -7.25 21.56 4.60
CA ALA A 334 -7.48 20.73 3.41
C ALA A 334 -6.29 20.69 2.42
N GLY A 335 -5.13 21.20 2.82
CA GLY A 335 -3.89 21.13 2.02
C GLY A 335 -3.41 19.69 1.80
N TYR A 336 -2.68 19.47 0.71
CA TYR A 336 -2.04 18.18 0.45
C TYR A 336 -0.80 18.05 1.33
N SER A 337 -0.78 17.06 2.22
CA SER A 337 0.30 16.85 3.20
C SER A 337 1.09 15.57 2.90
N PRO A 338 2.19 15.64 2.11
CA PRO A 338 3.01 14.49 1.75
C PRO A 338 3.47 13.66 2.95
N SER A 339 3.32 12.33 2.87
CA SER A 339 3.72 11.35 3.90
C SER A 339 3.06 11.49 5.28
N LYS A 340 2.15 12.45 5.51
CA LYS A 340 1.42 12.59 6.78
C LYS A 340 0.14 11.76 6.75
N ARG A 341 -0.20 11.16 7.90
CA ARG A 341 -1.54 10.64 8.19
C ARG A 341 -2.24 11.66 9.07
N SER A 342 -2.97 12.57 8.45
CA SER A 342 -3.73 13.60 9.16
C SER A 342 -5.21 13.25 9.19
N ASP A 343 -5.97 14.06 9.92
CA ASP A 343 -7.42 13.94 10.01
C ASP A 343 -8.12 14.50 8.77
N ALA A 344 -7.35 15.11 7.86
CA ALA A 344 -7.87 15.64 6.61
C ALA A 344 -8.33 14.53 5.66
N TRP A 345 -7.67 13.36 5.65
CA TRP A 345 -8.05 12.21 4.81
C TRP A 345 -8.32 11.00 5.70
N LEU A 346 -9.56 10.53 5.70
CA LEU A 346 -10.01 9.34 6.40
C LEU A 346 -10.40 8.27 5.37
N LYS A 347 -10.32 6.99 5.77
CA LYS A 347 -10.83 5.88 4.97
C LYS A 347 -11.77 5.03 5.80
N VAL A 348 -12.98 4.89 5.28
CA VAL A 348 -14.01 3.98 5.81
C VAL A 348 -14.04 2.79 4.87
N LYS A 349 -13.78 1.60 5.39
CA LYS A 349 -13.84 0.36 4.62
C LYS A 349 -14.78 -0.62 5.29
N ARG A 350 -15.31 -1.54 4.50
CA ARG A 350 -16.18 -2.62 4.97
C ARG A 350 -15.58 -3.34 6.18
N ASP A 351 -14.30 -3.71 6.13
CA ASP A 351 -13.58 -4.47 7.17
C ASP A 351 -13.43 -3.78 8.55
N TYR A 352 -13.80 -2.49 8.67
CA TYR A 352 -13.77 -1.75 9.95
C TYR A 352 -15.16 -1.30 10.42
N VAL A 353 -16.22 -1.62 9.68
CA VAL A 353 -17.58 -1.29 10.09
C VAL A 353 -18.15 -2.48 10.87
N GLU A 354 -18.55 -2.24 12.12
CA GLU A 354 -19.18 -3.27 12.94
C GLU A 354 -20.46 -3.80 12.26
N GLY A 355 -20.62 -5.12 12.24
CA GLY A 355 -21.77 -5.80 11.63
C GLY A 355 -21.67 -6.10 10.13
N LEU A 356 -20.65 -5.58 9.41
CA LEU A 356 -20.43 -5.84 7.98
C LEU A 356 -19.19 -6.70 7.68
N ASN A 357 -18.59 -7.27 8.73
CA ASN A 357 -17.32 -7.99 8.67
C ASN A 357 -17.53 -9.48 8.56
N ASP A 358 -16.89 -10.06 7.54
CA ASP A 358 -16.76 -11.50 7.37
C ASP A 358 -15.59 -12.01 8.22
N SER A 359 -15.87 -12.98 9.10
CA SER A 359 -14.87 -13.65 9.95
C SER A 359 -14.88 -15.15 9.69
N LEU A 360 -13.71 -15.75 9.75
CA LEU A 360 -13.53 -17.19 9.66
C LEU A 360 -12.92 -17.72 10.94
N ASP A 361 -13.41 -18.86 11.40
CA ASP A 361 -12.79 -19.61 12.47
C ASP A 361 -11.85 -20.64 11.83
N LEU A 362 -10.55 -20.49 12.04
CA LEU A 362 -9.52 -21.28 11.36
C LEU A 362 -8.57 -21.93 12.36
N VAL A 363 -8.00 -23.06 11.96
CA VAL A 363 -7.09 -23.86 12.76
C VAL A 363 -5.63 -23.56 12.39
N PRO A 364 -4.74 -23.24 13.35
CA PRO A 364 -3.32 -23.09 13.08
C PRO A 364 -2.68 -24.48 12.92
N ILE A 365 -2.23 -24.80 11.70
CA ILE A 365 -1.65 -26.12 11.35
C ILE A 365 -0.11 -26.11 11.21
N GLY A 366 0.50 -24.93 11.31
CA GLY A 366 1.96 -24.78 11.27
C GLY A 366 2.41 -23.32 11.40
N ALA A 367 3.71 -23.09 11.44
CA ALA A 367 4.30 -21.74 11.46
C ALA A 367 5.74 -21.70 10.93
N TRP A 368 6.20 -20.47 10.66
CA TRP A 368 7.61 -20.18 10.37
C TRP A 368 8.26 -19.42 11.52
N HIS A 369 9.58 -19.50 11.61
CA HIS A 369 10.33 -18.58 12.44
C HIS A 369 10.18 -17.15 11.92
N GLY A 370 9.83 -16.27 12.85
CA GLY A 370 9.67 -14.87 12.54
C GLY A 370 10.97 -14.21 12.14
N ASN A 371 10.82 -12.98 11.67
CA ASN A 371 11.91 -12.21 11.12
C ASN A 371 12.07 -10.92 11.95
N GLY A 372 13.29 -10.62 12.37
CA GLY A 372 13.62 -9.30 12.96
C GLY A 372 13.24 -9.23 14.41
N ARG A 373 12.34 -8.33 14.77
CA ARG A 373 11.75 -8.30 16.12
C ARG A 373 11.11 -9.65 16.45
N LYS A 374 10.60 -10.37 15.45
CA LYS A 374 9.96 -11.67 15.61
C LYS A 374 10.89 -12.87 15.47
N ALA A 375 12.21 -12.69 15.40
CA ALA A 375 13.16 -13.79 15.19
C ALA A 375 13.06 -14.93 16.22
N GLY A 376 12.66 -14.61 17.46
CA GLY A 376 12.47 -15.59 18.52
C GLY A 376 11.04 -16.16 18.64
N TRP A 377 10.12 -15.77 17.74
CA TRP A 377 8.69 -16.07 17.81
C TRP A 377 8.23 -16.80 16.54
N TYR A 378 7.11 -17.51 16.64
CA TYR A 378 6.44 -18.11 15.48
C TYR A 378 5.60 -17.04 14.77
N SER A 379 5.95 -16.71 13.52
CA SER A 379 5.20 -15.79 12.66
C SER A 379 5.76 -15.79 11.24
N PRO A 380 4.95 -16.00 10.18
CA PRO A 380 3.51 -16.21 10.21
C PRO A 380 3.08 -17.59 10.75
N PHE A 381 1.80 -17.70 11.11
CA PHE A 381 1.09 -18.97 11.31
C PHE A 381 0.35 -19.35 10.03
N LEU A 382 0.36 -20.64 9.68
CA LEU A 382 -0.43 -21.21 8.59
C LEU A 382 -1.79 -21.63 9.14
N MET A 383 -2.85 -21.03 8.60
CA MET A 383 -4.23 -21.29 9.02
C MET A 383 -4.95 -22.18 8.01
N ALA A 384 -5.82 -23.06 8.50
CA ALA A 384 -6.59 -24.00 7.69
C ALA A 384 -8.08 -24.03 8.08
N CYS A 385 -8.91 -24.36 7.09
CA CYS A 385 -10.32 -24.70 7.25
C CYS A 385 -10.48 -26.23 7.24
N TYR A 386 -11.65 -26.72 7.67
CA TYR A 386 -11.95 -28.15 7.65
C TYR A 386 -12.81 -28.53 6.44
N ASN A 387 -12.50 -29.64 5.78
CA ASN A 387 -13.35 -30.21 4.74
C ASN A 387 -14.03 -31.49 5.28
N PRO A 388 -15.35 -31.46 5.56
CA PRO A 388 -16.04 -32.62 6.09
C PRO A 388 -16.15 -33.78 5.10
N ASP A 389 -16.10 -33.51 3.79
CA ASP A 389 -16.24 -34.56 2.76
C ASP A 389 -14.99 -35.43 2.63
N THR A 390 -13.81 -34.84 2.85
CA THR A 390 -12.52 -35.54 2.77
C THR A 390 -11.88 -35.80 4.14
N GLU A 391 -12.45 -35.24 5.21
CA GLU A 391 -11.91 -35.25 6.58
C GLU A 391 -10.49 -34.66 6.66
N GLU A 392 -10.25 -33.57 5.91
CA GLU A 392 -8.93 -32.94 5.78
C GLU A 392 -8.93 -31.46 6.21
N PHE A 393 -7.78 -30.98 6.68
CA PHE A 393 -7.55 -29.56 6.90
C PHE A 393 -6.86 -28.94 5.68
N GLN A 394 -7.51 -27.94 5.07
CA GLN A 394 -7.03 -27.28 3.86
C GLN A 394 -6.50 -25.89 4.19
N SER A 395 -5.26 -25.57 3.78
CA SER A 395 -4.69 -24.26 4.10
C SER A 395 -5.45 -23.12 3.40
N VAL A 396 -5.66 -22.04 4.15
CA VAL A 396 -6.40 -20.84 3.72
C VAL A 396 -5.47 -19.65 3.60
N CYS A 397 -4.69 -19.34 4.63
CA CYS A 397 -3.87 -18.14 4.64
C CYS A 397 -2.70 -18.21 5.63
N ARG A 398 -1.77 -17.25 5.48
CA ARG A 398 -0.71 -16.98 6.45
C ARG A 398 -1.07 -15.76 7.29
N VAL A 399 -1.10 -15.90 8.62
CA VAL A 399 -1.43 -14.79 9.53
C VAL A 399 -0.16 -14.29 10.23
N MET A 400 0.13 -13.00 10.07
CA MET A 400 1.31 -12.35 10.66
C MET A 400 1.00 -11.11 11.51
N SER A 401 -0.28 -10.76 11.67
CA SER A 401 -0.74 -9.56 12.37
C SER A 401 -1.98 -9.84 13.22
N GLY A 402 -2.25 -8.96 14.19
CA GLY A 402 -3.32 -9.12 15.19
C GLY A 402 -2.83 -9.63 16.54
N PHE A 403 -1.58 -10.09 16.61
CA PHE A 403 -1.00 -10.69 17.81
C PHE A 403 -0.37 -9.65 18.75
N SER A 404 -0.58 -9.84 20.05
CA SER A 404 0.17 -9.15 21.11
C SER A 404 1.51 -9.86 21.40
N ASP A 405 2.41 -9.21 22.13
CA ASP A 405 3.64 -9.85 22.61
C ASP A 405 3.33 -11.00 23.60
N SER A 406 2.28 -10.86 24.42
CA SER A 406 1.83 -11.92 25.32
C SER A 406 1.33 -13.17 24.57
N PHE A 407 0.64 -12.98 23.44
CA PHE A 407 0.22 -14.07 22.57
C PHE A 407 1.42 -14.87 22.05
N TYR A 408 2.48 -14.19 21.62
CA TYR A 408 3.68 -14.88 21.10
C TYR A 408 4.36 -15.74 22.16
N THR A 409 4.44 -15.25 23.40
CA THR A 409 4.95 -16.04 24.52
C THR A 409 4.10 -17.28 24.75
N GLN A 410 2.78 -17.11 24.89
CA GLN A 410 1.84 -18.22 25.12
C GLN A 410 1.89 -19.28 24.02
N MET A 411 1.93 -18.86 22.75
CA MET A 411 1.96 -19.81 21.64
C MET A 411 3.30 -20.53 21.50
N LYS A 412 4.40 -19.87 21.89
CA LYS A 412 5.71 -20.52 21.92
C LYS A 412 5.79 -21.58 23.01
N ASP A 413 5.20 -21.30 24.17
CA ASP A 413 5.13 -22.25 25.28
C ASP A 413 4.18 -23.41 24.94
N PHE A 414 3.03 -23.10 24.32
CA PHE A 414 2.05 -24.10 23.89
C PHE A 414 2.60 -25.02 22.79
N PHE A 415 3.13 -24.47 21.70
CA PHE A 415 3.75 -25.26 20.63
C PHE A 415 5.23 -25.49 20.91
N SER A 416 5.50 -26.33 21.92
CA SER A 416 6.83 -26.75 22.31
C SER A 416 6.93 -28.28 22.42
N GLY A 417 8.16 -28.81 22.32
CA GLY A 417 8.43 -30.24 22.45
C GLY A 417 7.59 -31.09 21.49
N ASP A 418 6.82 -32.02 22.07
CA ASP A 418 6.04 -33.03 21.34
C ASP A 418 4.87 -32.45 20.52
N LYS A 419 4.50 -31.18 20.77
CA LYS A 419 3.47 -30.48 19.98
C LYS A 419 4.00 -29.88 18.67
N ILE A 420 5.28 -30.07 18.37
CA ILE A 420 5.85 -29.78 17.05
C ILE A 420 5.97 -31.10 16.30
N LEU A 421 5.15 -31.27 15.27
CA LEU A 421 5.12 -32.48 14.48
C LEU A 421 6.37 -32.55 13.59
N SER A 422 6.99 -33.72 13.54
CA SER A 422 8.23 -33.93 12.77
C SER A 422 8.01 -33.89 11.24
N LYS A 423 6.78 -34.15 10.78
CA LYS A 423 6.41 -34.19 9.37
C LYS A 423 4.98 -33.68 9.21
N LYS A 424 4.67 -33.23 7.99
CA LYS A 424 3.31 -32.87 7.58
C LYS A 424 2.35 -34.05 7.75
N PRO A 425 1.26 -33.91 8.53
CA PRO A 425 0.18 -34.88 8.56
C PRO A 425 -0.42 -35.16 7.17
N PRO A 426 -0.78 -36.42 6.83
CA PRO A 426 -1.37 -36.76 5.54
C PRO A 426 -2.68 -36.02 5.22
N TYR A 427 -3.48 -35.73 6.26
CA TYR A 427 -4.76 -35.03 6.16
C TYR A 427 -4.62 -33.49 6.08
N TYR A 428 -3.40 -32.97 5.90
CA TYR A 428 -3.14 -31.55 5.65
C TYR A 428 -2.89 -31.26 4.18
N GLN A 429 -3.83 -30.54 3.58
CA GLN A 429 -3.79 -30.13 2.18
C GLN A 429 -3.26 -28.71 2.04
N THR A 430 -2.02 -28.61 1.55
CA THR A 430 -1.33 -27.34 1.34
C THR A 430 -0.10 -27.52 0.45
N ALA A 431 0.21 -26.53 -0.38
CA ALA A 431 1.49 -26.41 -1.09
C ALA A 431 2.54 -25.62 -0.29
N GLU A 432 2.17 -25.12 0.88
CA GLU A 432 3.07 -24.42 1.79
C GLU A 432 3.95 -25.38 2.61
N ASP A 433 5.16 -24.94 2.91
CA ASP A 433 6.13 -25.66 3.73
C ASP A 433 6.56 -24.79 4.94
N PRO A 434 5.80 -24.81 6.05
CA PRO A 434 6.19 -24.19 7.31
C PRO A 434 7.43 -24.83 7.94
N ASP A 435 8.19 -24.04 8.68
CA ASP A 435 9.35 -24.55 9.44
C ASP A 435 8.91 -25.58 10.51
N MET A 436 7.67 -25.46 10.98
CA MET A 436 7.09 -26.27 12.05
C MET A 436 5.65 -26.63 11.72
N TRP A 437 5.31 -27.91 11.91
CA TRP A 437 3.94 -28.41 11.80
C TRP A 437 3.31 -28.54 13.19
N PHE A 438 2.02 -28.22 13.30
CA PHE A 438 1.29 -28.24 14.56
C PHE A 438 0.12 -29.22 14.49
N PRO A 439 -0.26 -29.87 15.60
CA PRO A 439 -1.51 -30.62 15.69
C PRO A 439 -2.70 -29.64 15.64
N PRO A 440 -3.85 -30.06 15.07
CA PRO A 440 -5.03 -29.23 15.03
C PRO A 440 -5.69 -29.24 16.41
N GLU A 441 -5.34 -28.30 17.28
CA GLU A 441 -5.87 -28.24 18.66
C GLU A 441 -6.56 -26.91 18.99
N LEU A 442 -6.26 -25.85 18.24
CA LEU A 442 -6.75 -24.50 18.51
C LEU A 442 -7.64 -24.02 17.36
N VAL A 443 -8.58 -23.14 17.67
CA VAL A 443 -9.39 -22.43 16.67
C VAL A 443 -9.25 -20.93 16.92
N TRP A 444 -8.96 -20.16 15.89
CA TRP A 444 -8.80 -18.72 15.96
C TRP A 444 -9.75 -18.00 15.02
N GLU A 445 -10.35 -16.92 15.50
CA GLU A 445 -11.12 -16.01 14.67
C GLU A 445 -10.16 -15.16 13.85
N ILE A 446 -10.23 -15.31 12.54
CA ILE A 446 -9.44 -14.59 11.55
C ILE A 446 -10.36 -13.71 10.72
N ARG A 447 -10.02 -12.42 10.60
CA ARG A 447 -10.70 -11.47 9.70
C ARG A 447 -9.81 -11.08 8.54
N GLY A 448 -10.41 -10.88 7.38
CA GLY A 448 -9.76 -10.38 6.19
C GLY A 448 -10.54 -9.25 5.54
N ALA A 449 -9.95 -8.68 4.49
CA ALA A 449 -10.64 -7.70 3.66
C ALA A 449 -11.51 -8.36 2.57
N ASP A 450 -11.00 -9.41 1.93
CA ASP A 450 -11.62 -10.10 0.79
C ASP A 450 -11.06 -11.53 0.66
N PHE A 451 -11.66 -12.33 -0.20
CA PHE A 451 -11.18 -13.64 -0.65
C PHE A 451 -10.64 -13.57 -2.08
N THR A 452 -9.53 -14.26 -2.32
CA THR A 452 -8.78 -14.24 -3.58
C THR A 452 -8.41 -15.65 -4.01
N VAL A 453 -8.27 -15.87 -5.32
CA VAL A 453 -7.80 -17.17 -5.84
C VAL A 453 -6.31 -17.32 -5.54
N SER A 454 -5.94 -18.42 -4.90
CA SER A 454 -4.59 -18.66 -4.41
C SER A 454 -3.92 -19.82 -5.15
N PRO A 455 -2.67 -19.66 -5.63
CA PRO A 455 -1.91 -20.74 -6.24
C PRO A 455 -1.28 -21.71 -5.22
N VAL A 456 -1.26 -21.36 -3.92
CA VAL A 456 -0.53 -22.13 -2.87
C VAL A 456 -1.43 -22.67 -1.76
N HIS A 457 -2.62 -22.09 -1.61
CA HIS A 457 -3.61 -22.49 -0.61
C HIS A 457 -4.63 -23.40 -1.26
N HIS A 458 -5.08 -24.42 -0.54
CA HIS A 458 -5.91 -25.51 -1.08
C HIS A 458 -7.38 -25.43 -0.62
N ALA A 459 -7.72 -24.49 0.27
CA ALA A 459 -9.11 -24.31 0.70
C ALA A 459 -10.05 -24.10 -0.49
N ALA A 460 -11.16 -24.83 -0.53
CA ALA A 460 -12.18 -24.72 -1.58
C ALA A 460 -11.67 -25.00 -3.02
N ILE A 461 -10.55 -25.72 -3.16
CA ILE A 461 -10.07 -26.18 -4.48
C ILE A 461 -11.11 -27.11 -5.12
N GLY A 462 -11.36 -26.93 -6.42
CA GLY A 462 -12.40 -27.66 -7.15
C GLY A 462 -13.82 -27.12 -6.96
N LEU A 463 -14.11 -26.39 -5.88
CA LEU A 463 -15.41 -25.73 -5.66
C LEU A 463 -15.50 -24.40 -6.41
N VAL A 464 -14.45 -23.58 -6.32
CA VAL A 464 -14.42 -22.25 -6.97
C VAL A 464 -13.56 -22.26 -8.23
N HIS A 465 -12.38 -22.89 -8.18
CA HIS A 465 -11.44 -22.96 -9.29
C HIS A 465 -10.89 -24.40 -9.40
N PRO A 466 -10.75 -24.97 -10.61
CA PRO A 466 -10.42 -26.39 -10.79
C PRO A 466 -9.08 -26.81 -10.16
N SER A 467 -8.07 -25.94 -10.23
CA SER A 467 -6.69 -26.24 -9.79
C SER A 467 -6.11 -25.32 -8.71
N ARG A 468 -6.89 -24.37 -8.19
CA ARG A 468 -6.43 -23.35 -7.22
C ARG A 468 -7.42 -23.24 -6.08
N GLY A 469 -6.93 -23.08 -4.86
CA GLY A 469 -7.79 -22.82 -3.71
C GLY A 469 -8.04 -21.33 -3.52
N ILE A 470 -8.65 -20.99 -2.40
CA ILE A 470 -9.05 -19.64 -2.00
C ILE A 470 -8.24 -19.21 -0.78
N SER A 471 -7.85 -17.94 -0.75
CA SER A 471 -7.13 -17.33 0.37
C SER A 471 -7.70 -15.99 0.77
N VAL A 472 -7.52 -15.65 2.04
CA VAL A 472 -7.97 -14.41 2.64
C VAL A 472 -6.94 -13.30 2.43
N ARG A 473 -7.36 -12.16 1.89
CA ARG A 473 -6.55 -10.94 1.71
C ARG A 473 -6.47 -10.17 3.03
N PHE A 474 -5.25 -9.80 3.42
CA PHE A 474 -4.95 -9.07 4.68
C PHE A 474 -5.49 -9.74 5.95
N PRO A 475 -5.21 -11.04 6.16
CA PRO A 475 -5.77 -11.78 7.28
C PRO A 475 -5.15 -11.29 8.61
N ARG A 476 -5.98 -11.20 9.64
CA ARG A 476 -5.60 -10.74 10.99
C ARG A 476 -6.25 -11.63 12.02
N PHE A 477 -5.46 -12.01 13.02
CA PHE A 477 -5.96 -12.62 14.23
C PHE A 477 -6.80 -11.62 15.03
N ILE A 478 -7.95 -12.07 15.51
CA ILE A 478 -8.84 -11.30 16.38
C ILE A 478 -8.78 -11.87 17.79
N CYS A 479 -9.18 -13.13 17.96
CA CYS A 479 -9.16 -13.81 19.24
C CYS A 479 -9.08 -15.33 19.08
N SER A 480 -8.75 -16.01 20.18
CA SER A 480 -8.88 -17.46 20.28
C SER A 480 -10.33 -17.85 20.57
N VAL A 481 -10.82 -18.87 19.88
CA VAL A 481 -12.16 -19.43 20.04
C VAL A 481 -12.03 -20.70 20.88
N LEU A 482 -12.62 -20.70 22.08
CA LEU A 482 -12.43 -21.76 23.08
C LEU A 482 -13.58 -22.77 23.12
N ASP A 483 -14.73 -22.41 22.54
CA ASP A 483 -15.98 -23.15 22.54
C ASP A 483 -16.15 -24.03 21.29
N ARG A 484 -15.16 -24.08 20.39
CA ARG A 484 -15.20 -24.86 19.16
C ARG A 484 -14.07 -25.86 19.06
N LYS A 485 -14.38 -27.04 18.55
CA LYS A 485 -13.37 -28.02 18.15
C LYS A 485 -12.78 -27.67 16.79
N PRO A 486 -11.55 -28.13 16.48
CA PRO A 486 -10.94 -27.96 15.16
C PRO A 486 -11.81 -28.41 13.99
N GLU A 487 -12.58 -29.48 14.15
CA GLU A 487 -13.49 -30.01 13.11
C GLU A 487 -14.76 -29.16 12.94
N GLU A 488 -15.07 -28.28 13.90
CA GLU A 488 -16.20 -27.34 13.89
C GLU A 488 -15.77 -25.93 13.41
N CYS A 489 -14.54 -25.80 12.90
CA CYS A 489 -14.06 -24.57 12.30
C CYS A 489 -14.75 -24.30 10.95
N SER A 490 -14.53 -23.11 10.37
CA SER A 490 -15.09 -22.78 9.06
C SER A 490 -14.70 -23.82 8.01
N THR A 491 -15.62 -24.11 7.09
CA THR A 491 -15.46 -25.17 6.10
C THR A 491 -15.01 -24.66 4.74
N ALA A 492 -14.54 -25.57 3.89
CA ALA A 492 -14.25 -25.25 2.49
C ALA A 492 -15.48 -24.70 1.73
N THR A 493 -16.67 -25.20 2.04
CA THR A 493 -17.94 -24.74 1.47
C THR A 493 -18.27 -23.32 1.92
N ASP A 494 -18.13 -23.01 3.22
CA ASP A 494 -18.33 -21.65 3.74
C ASP A 494 -17.44 -20.65 2.98
N ILE A 495 -16.16 -21.00 2.79
CA ILE A 495 -15.20 -20.15 2.07
C ILE A 495 -15.61 -19.97 0.60
N ALA A 496 -16.13 -21.02 -0.06
CA ALA A 496 -16.61 -20.92 -1.43
C ALA A 496 -17.85 -20.01 -1.52
N GLU A 497 -18.83 -20.18 -0.64
CA GLU A 497 -20.03 -19.35 -0.57
C GLU A 497 -19.68 -17.88 -0.32
N MET A 498 -18.80 -17.63 0.67
CA MET A 498 -18.30 -16.29 0.97
C MET A 498 -17.58 -15.69 -0.23
N PHE A 499 -16.73 -16.46 -0.93
CA PHE A 499 -16.07 -16.00 -2.15
C PHE A 499 -17.09 -15.60 -3.23
N HIS A 500 -18.15 -16.39 -3.44
CA HIS A 500 -19.17 -16.10 -4.44
C HIS A 500 -20.05 -14.91 -4.05
N SER A 501 -20.28 -14.67 -2.77
CA SER A 501 -21.05 -13.52 -2.26
C SER A 501 -20.35 -12.17 -2.49
N GLN A 502 -19.04 -12.18 -2.74
CA GLN A 502 -18.29 -10.95 -3.01
C GLN A 502 -18.73 -10.31 -4.32
N THR A 503 -19.03 -9.00 -4.25
CA THR A 503 -19.22 -8.14 -5.42
C THR A 503 -17.91 -7.91 -6.18
N ARG A 504 -16.79 -8.01 -5.46
CA ARG A 504 -15.42 -7.88 -5.98
C ARG A 504 -14.69 -9.21 -5.89
N LYS A 505 -14.56 -9.89 -7.02
CA LYS A 505 -13.79 -11.14 -7.16
C LYS A 505 -13.23 -11.24 -8.56
N MET A 506 -12.20 -12.07 -8.72
CA MET A 506 -11.72 -12.45 -10.04
C MET A 506 -12.80 -13.28 -10.74
N ASP A 507 -13.07 -12.98 -12.02
CA ASP A 507 -13.97 -13.82 -12.81
C ASP A 507 -13.29 -15.15 -13.13
N VAL A 508 -13.75 -16.21 -12.47
CA VAL A 508 -13.29 -17.59 -12.71
C VAL A 508 -14.20 -18.21 -13.75
N SER A 509 -13.95 -17.94 -15.04
CA SER A 509 -14.59 -18.72 -16.11
C SER A 509 -13.94 -20.09 -16.22
N LEU A 510 -14.73 -21.13 -16.47
CA LEU A 510 -14.34 -22.56 -16.55
C LEU A 510 -13.32 -22.93 -17.66
N GLY A 511 -12.55 -21.97 -18.20
CA GLY A 511 -11.66 -22.15 -19.34
C GLY A 511 -10.20 -21.71 -19.19
N ASP A 512 -9.77 -21.26 -18.00
CA ASP A 512 -8.37 -20.86 -17.73
C ASP A 512 -7.55 -21.91 -16.97
#